data_AF-A0A210QAL7-F1
#
_entry.id   AF-A0A210QAL7-F1
#
_cell.length_a   1.000
_cell.length_b   1.000
_cell.length_c   1.000
_cell.angle_alpha   90.00
_cell.angle_beta   90.00
_cell.angle_gamma   90.00
#
_symmetry.space_group_name_H-M   'P 1'
#
loop_
_entity.id
_entity.type
_entity.pdbx_description
1 polymer ?
#
loop_
_entity_poly.entity_id
_entity_poly.type
_entity_poly.pdbx_seq_one_letter_code
_entity_poly.pdbx_strand_id
1 'polypeptide(L)'
;MPFKLNYLLCGVHKEEERSNKKKKNRTNKKKKEKQHTLKPDKSESVVTSPGPDTIDQIILRIPDPDIRERLQQWQTENILEQAGKESKEKEFRRELEERLCESDTEKSELLDIKNEEIDGLNQKLQDVREEFESTKQELQATRGEKCRLESIVRSLQGKPYLPLCRKDPTNSNLVEALGKLVLPLQEKQRQESQFTKEVKDAMRLVENFIGPRWKEFAREIDLPLEIIEDNDMAPDQRQSEIYWRIMSEWQKRENITVTKMATVCQQLGINICLDKPMSGQHKRVLDKNRERVIHDVYPELALNHMLKYLSIPASLREYVTSTEKRYVMAERLLDILPVLGDQAFTVFTLALSNTGQEEIAEQLFENPMPEEHKLVLRKFENTLISYSDSDRLVSGMARYVTIPGCIHGYLLESNTRDNKMRRLLEILPCFGHQALDTLIKALDDTGFKQVASILKDKTGELLKLTKQEASTQVSPEDVYESEELLWKDDYYTREIMTKEMEANAAMFETSIEQQVNMDYRSPKPIEILNNMDMVRVRYTARGTELE
;
A
#
# COMPACT_ATOMS: atom_id res chain seq x y z
N MET A 1 5.98 55.26 -24.61
CA MET A 1 7.17 54.40 -24.80
C MET A 1 6.70 52.95 -24.80
N PRO A 2 6.84 52.21 -25.90
CA PRO A 2 6.33 50.84 -26.01
C PRO A 2 7.40 49.83 -25.58
N PHE A 3 7.04 48.89 -24.70
CA PHE A 3 7.87 47.73 -24.40
C PHE A 3 7.58 46.61 -25.40
N LYS A 4 8.67 46.16 -26.01
CA LYS A 4 8.77 45.11 -27.04
C LYS A 4 8.35 43.76 -26.46
N LEU A 5 7.43 43.09 -27.14
CA LEU A 5 7.25 41.64 -27.09
C LEU A 5 8.08 41.04 -28.23
N ASN A 6 9.09 40.23 -27.90
CA ASN A 6 9.71 39.30 -28.85
C ASN A 6 10.47 38.21 -28.07
N TYR A 7 10.45 37.00 -28.65
CA TYR A 7 11.07 35.73 -28.25
C TYR A 7 10.23 34.77 -27.40
N LEU A 8 9.55 33.84 -28.10
CA LEU A 8 9.43 32.41 -27.76
C LEU A 8 8.70 31.67 -28.89
N LEU A 9 9.41 31.37 -29.98
CA LEU A 9 9.01 30.40 -31.02
C LEU A 9 10.29 29.80 -31.61
N CYS A 10 10.83 28.76 -30.97
CA CYS A 10 11.78 27.80 -31.55
C CYS A 10 11.98 26.66 -30.55
N GLY A 11 11.15 25.62 -30.62
CA GLY A 11 11.25 24.47 -29.72
C GLY A 11 10.48 23.23 -30.16
N VAL A 12 10.07 23.13 -31.43
CA VAL A 12 9.35 21.97 -31.97
C VAL A 12 9.97 21.61 -33.31
N HIS A 13 11.11 20.92 -33.30
CA HIS A 13 11.65 20.21 -34.50
C HIS A 13 12.85 19.27 -34.20
N LYS A 14 13.04 18.78 -32.97
CA LYS A 14 14.17 17.87 -32.64
C LYS A 14 13.82 16.47 -32.15
N GLU A 15 12.54 16.08 -32.15
CA GLU A 15 12.14 14.74 -31.70
C GLU A 15 11.88 13.71 -32.82
N GLU A 16 11.83 14.11 -34.09
CA GLU A 16 11.58 13.17 -35.20
C GLU A 16 12.83 12.43 -35.73
N GLU A 17 14.06 12.88 -35.41
CA GLU A 17 15.28 12.24 -35.92
C GLU A 17 15.80 11.06 -35.07
N ARG A 18 15.24 10.83 -33.88
CA ARG A 18 15.68 9.72 -33.00
C ARG A 18 14.98 8.38 -33.27
N SER A 19 13.88 8.37 -34.04
CA SER A 19 13.13 7.15 -34.36
C SER A 19 13.75 6.32 -35.51
N ASN A 20 14.49 6.96 -36.43
CA ASN A 20 15.00 6.28 -37.64
C ASN A 20 16.40 5.62 -37.50
N LYS A 21 17.11 5.79 -36.37
CA LYS A 21 18.42 5.13 -36.15
C LYS A 21 18.33 3.74 -35.49
N LYS A 22 17.22 3.37 -34.85
CA LYS A 22 17.06 2.06 -34.19
C LYS A 22 16.65 0.93 -35.15
N LYS A 23 16.14 1.22 -36.36
CA LYS A 23 15.74 0.19 -37.34
C LYS A 23 16.87 -0.36 -38.23
N LYS A 24 18.08 0.23 -38.20
CA LYS A 24 19.21 -0.22 -39.07
C LYS A 24 20.16 -1.24 -38.44
N ASN A 25 20.05 -1.53 -37.13
CA ASN A 25 20.96 -2.46 -36.43
C ASN A 25 20.39 -3.87 -36.19
N ARG A 26 19.18 -4.18 -36.65
CA ARG A 26 18.55 -5.50 -36.45
C ARG A 26 18.72 -6.50 -37.60
N THR A 27 19.33 -6.12 -38.72
CA THR A 27 19.42 -6.98 -39.92
C THR A 27 20.80 -7.55 -40.27
N ASN A 28 21.83 -7.38 -39.41
CA ASN A 28 23.18 -7.91 -39.68
C ASN A 28 23.69 -9.00 -38.70
N LYS A 29 22.82 -9.61 -37.90
CA LYS A 29 23.19 -10.68 -36.95
C LYS A 29 22.68 -12.07 -37.35
N LYS A 30 22.76 -12.40 -38.64
CA LYS A 30 22.61 -13.77 -39.18
C LYS A 30 23.69 -14.03 -40.23
N LYS A 31 24.91 -14.33 -39.78
CA LYS A 31 25.97 -15.09 -40.48
C LYS A 31 27.29 -14.90 -39.75
N LYS A 32 27.62 -15.84 -38.85
CA LYS A 32 28.98 -16.33 -38.55
C LYS A 32 28.91 -17.24 -37.32
N GLU A 33 28.44 -18.46 -37.52
CA GLU A 33 28.89 -19.59 -36.71
C GLU A 33 29.78 -20.42 -37.63
N LYS A 34 31.09 -20.21 -37.49
CA LYS A 34 32.11 -21.09 -38.05
C LYS A 34 32.58 -21.99 -36.92
N GLN A 35 32.50 -23.29 -37.20
CA GLN A 35 33.03 -24.40 -36.43
C GLN A 35 34.45 -24.11 -35.92
N HIS A 36 34.65 -24.16 -34.61
CA HIS A 36 35.95 -24.39 -33.99
C HIS A 36 35.95 -25.79 -33.39
N THR A 37 36.50 -26.74 -34.14
CA THR A 37 36.95 -28.04 -33.64
C THR A 37 38.26 -27.84 -32.90
N LEU A 38 38.21 -27.90 -31.56
CA LEU A 38 39.39 -27.98 -30.72
C LEU A 38 39.87 -29.43 -30.66
N LYS A 39 41.07 -29.65 -31.21
CA LYS A 39 41.87 -30.86 -31.02
C LYS A 39 42.34 -30.93 -29.56
N PRO A 40 42.42 -32.12 -28.95
CA PRO A 40 43.10 -32.28 -27.68
C PRO A 40 44.61 -32.31 -27.91
N ASP A 41 45.32 -31.34 -27.34
CA ASP A 41 46.78 -31.33 -27.27
C ASP A 41 47.26 -32.36 -26.24
N LYS A 42 48.15 -33.21 -26.72
CA LYS A 42 48.95 -34.15 -25.94
C LYS A 42 50.17 -33.40 -25.41
N SER A 43 50.31 -33.30 -24.11
CA SER A 43 51.61 -33.41 -23.42
C SER A 43 51.44 -33.18 -21.93
N GLU A 44 51.30 -34.26 -21.16
CA GLU A 44 51.69 -34.25 -19.75
C GLU A 44 52.81 -35.27 -19.56
N SER A 45 53.89 -34.75 -19.00
CA SER A 45 55.12 -35.44 -18.65
C SER A 45 54.86 -36.54 -17.63
N VAL A 46 55.24 -37.76 -18.00
CA VAL A 46 55.32 -38.93 -17.13
C VAL A 46 56.35 -38.67 -16.04
N VAL A 47 55.88 -38.32 -14.84
CA VAL A 47 56.64 -38.54 -13.60
C VAL A 47 56.32 -39.97 -13.18
N THR A 48 57.26 -40.89 -13.37
CA THR A 48 57.18 -42.25 -12.82
C THR A 48 57.35 -42.18 -11.32
N SER A 49 56.26 -41.98 -10.58
CA SER A 49 56.20 -42.42 -9.19
C SER A 49 56.22 -43.96 -9.16
N PRO A 50 56.80 -44.59 -8.12
CA PRO A 50 56.65 -46.03 -7.95
C PRO A 50 55.14 -46.31 -7.88
N GLY A 51 54.64 -47.13 -8.80
CA GLY A 51 53.22 -47.46 -8.85
C GLY A 51 52.77 -48.02 -7.50
N PRO A 52 51.53 -47.75 -7.06
CA PRO A 52 50.98 -48.45 -5.91
C PRO A 52 51.08 -49.94 -6.23
N ASP A 53 51.80 -50.71 -5.40
CA ASP A 53 51.70 -52.17 -5.42
C ASP A 53 50.20 -52.46 -5.42
N THR A 54 49.67 -53.01 -6.52
CA THR A 54 48.23 -53.29 -6.60
C THR A 54 47.88 -54.17 -5.42
N ILE A 55 46.70 -53.98 -4.83
CA ILE A 55 46.26 -54.73 -3.64
C ILE A 55 46.47 -56.25 -3.85
N ASP A 56 46.30 -56.72 -5.09
CA ASP A 56 46.61 -58.08 -5.53
C ASP A 56 48.08 -58.51 -5.29
N GLN A 57 49.05 -57.63 -5.55
CA GLN A 57 50.47 -57.90 -5.30
C GLN A 57 50.81 -57.91 -3.80
N ILE A 58 50.11 -57.12 -2.99
CA ILE A 58 50.26 -57.12 -1.53
C ILE A 58 49.69 -58.43 -0.95
N ILE A 59 48.51 -58.85 -1.43
CA ILE A 59 47.85 -60.09 -1.02
C ILE A 59 48.69 -61.32 -1.39
N LEU A 60 49.34 -61.34 -2.56
CA LEU A 60 50.21 -62.43 -2.98
C LEU A 60 51.48 -62.60 -2.13
N ARG A 61 51.91 -61.56 -1.40
CA ARG A 61 53.07 -61.61 -0.51
C ARG A 61 52.74 -62.11 0.91
N ILE A 62 51.48 -62.31 1.26
CA ILE A 62 51.06 -62.82 2.57
C ILE A 62 51.30 -64.34 2.62
N PRO A 63 52.19 -64.85 3.48
CA PRO A 63 52.60 -66.26 3.48
C PRO A 63 51.53 -67.23 3.99
N ASP A 64 50.52 -66.72 4.72
CA ASP A 64 49.41 -67.51 5.24
C ASP A 64 48.29 -67.63 4.19
N PRO A 65 47.97 -68.84 3.71
CA PRO A 65 46.98 -69.06 2.66
C PRO A 65 45.55 -68.73 3.11
N ASP A 66 45.21 -68.95 4.39
CA ASP A 66 43.85 -68.69 4.89
C ASP A 66 43.59 -67.18 4.98
N ILE A 67 44.61 -66.40 5.37
CA ILE A 67 44.51 -64.94 5.39
C ILE A 67 44.41 -64.37 3.97
N ARG A 68 45.16 -64.97 3.03
CA ARG A 68 45.13 -64.58 1.61
C ARG A 68 43.76 -64.81 0.99
N GLU A 69 43.16 -65.98 1.20
CA GLU A 69 41.84 -66.32 0.66
C GLU A 69 40.76 -65.38 1.22
N ARG A 70 40.79 -65.09 2.53
CA ARG A 70 39.84 -64.15 3.15
C ARG A 70 39.98 -62.72 2.62
N LEU A 71 41.19 -62.26 2.33
CA LEU A 71 41.43 -60.96 1.72
C LEU A 71 40.96 -60.88 0.26
N GLN A 72 41.13 -61.95 -0.52
CA GLN A 72 40.61 -62.04 -1.89
C GLN A 72 39.08 -62.05 -1.92
N GLN A 73 38.46 -62.79 -0.99
CA GLN A 73 37.02 -62.81 -0.85
C GLN A 73 36.48 -61.43 -0.46
N TRP A 74 37.09 -60.77 0.52
CA TRP A 74 36.73 -59.42 0.93
C TRP A 74 36.89 -58.39 -0.20
N GLN A 75 37.96 -58.49 -0.99
CA GLN A 75 38.17 -57.60 -2.15
C GLN A 75 37.10 -57.82 -3.24
N THR A 76 36.70 -59.07 -3.47
CA THR A 76 35.64 -59.40 -4.45
C THR A 76 34.29 -58.89 -3.97
N GLU A 77 33.97 -59.06 -2.68
CA GLU A 77 32.75 -58.53 -2.06
C GLU A 77 32.69 -57.00 -2.14
N ASN A 78 33.80 -56.30 -1.87
CA ASN A 78 33.87 -54.85 -2.01
C ASN A 78 33.72 -54.37 -3.46
N ILE A 79 34.33 -55.05 -4.43
CA ILE A 79 34.20 -54.69 -5.84
C ILE A 79 32.75 -54.88 -6.30
N LEU A 80 32.08 -55.96 -5.88
CA LEU A 80 30.67 -56.20 -6.17
C LEU A 80 29.76 -55.17 -5.49
N GLU A 81 30.05 -54.79 -4.25
CA GLU A 81 29.32 -53.74 -3.54
C GLU A 81 29.50 -52.37 -4.21
N GLN A 82 30.72 -52.05 -4.64
CA GLN A 82 31.04 -50.80 -5.31
C GLN A 82 30.42 -50.74 -6.72
N ALA A 83 30.46 -51.82 -7.49
CA ALA A 83 29.75 -51.93 -8.77
C ALA A 83 28.23 -51.81 -8.60
N GLY A 84 27.67 -52.36 -7.51
CA GLY A 84 26.26 -52.18 -7.14
C GLY A 84 25.91 -50.73 -6.82
N LYS A 85 26.79 -50.01 -6.11
CA LYS A 85 26.64 -48.57 -5.83
C LYS A 85 26.72 -47.73 -7.11
N GLU A 86 27.68 -48.00 -7.98
CA GLU A 86 27.83 -47.30 -9.27
C GLU A 86 26.63 -47.55 -10.21
N SER A 87 26.08 -48.77 -10.22
CA SER A 87 24.88 -49.07 -10.99
C SER A 87 23.67 -48.29 -10.49
N LYS A 88 23.46 -48.24 -9.17
CA LYS A 88 22.37 -47.45 -8.56
C LYS A 88 22.55 -45.95 -8.77
N GLU A 89 23.78 -45.45 -8.72
CA GLU A 89 24.07 -44.05 -9.00
C GLU A 89 23.78 -43.70 -10.46
N LYS A 90 24.14 -44.57 -11.41
CA LYS A 90 23.81 -44.38 -12.83
C LYS A 90 22.30 -44.40 -13.09
N GLU A 91 21.57 -45.28 -12.42
CA GLU A 91 20.11 -45.34 -12.51
C GLU A 91 19.47 -44.07 -11.95
N PHE A 92 19.89 -43.63 -10.76
CA PHE A 92 19.43 -42.38 -10.15
C PHE A 92 19.74 -41.14 -11.02
N ARG A 93 20.94 -41.06 -11.62
CA ARG A 93 21.27 -39.96 -12.54
C ARG A 93 20.37 -39.95 -13.77
N ARG A 94 20.05 -41.12 -14.35
CA ARG A 94 19.14 -41.20 -15.49
C ARG A 94 17.73 -40.76 -15.12
N GLU A 95 17.21 -41.18 -13.96
CA GLU A 95 15.91 -40.74 -13.45
C GLU A 95 15.89 -39.21 -13.23
N LEU A 96 16.99 -38.64 -12.73
CA LEU A 96 17.11 -37.20 -12.51
C LEU A 96 17.16 -36.41 -13.82
N GLU A 97 17.84 -36.93 -14.85
CA GLU A 97 17.87 -36.36 -16.20
C GLU A 97 16.49 -36.43 -16.88
N GLU A 98 15.75 -37.53 -16.73
CA GLU A 98 14.39 -37.68 -17.26
C GLU A 98 13.43 -36.68 -16.61
N ARG A 99 13.47 -36.53 -15.27
CA ARG A 99 12.67 -35.53 -14.56
C ARG A 99 13.05 -34.09 -14.91
N LEU A 100 14.32 -33.83 -15.23
CA LEU A 100 14.75 -32.50 -15.69
C LEU A 100 14.15 -32.18 -17.06
N CYS A 101 14.18 -33.14 -17.98
CA CYS A 101 13.57 -33.00 -19.32
C CYS A 101 12.06 -32.77 -19.23
N GLU A 102 11.34 -33.52 -18.39
CA GLU A 102 9.90 -33.33 -18.16
C GLU A 102 9.60 -31.94 -17.60
N SER A 103 10.39 -31.47 -16.62
CA SER A 103 10.24 -30.13 -16.04
C SER A 103 10.46 -29.01 -17.06
N ASP A 104 11.42 -29.16 -17.97
CA ASP A 104 11.69 -28.17 -19.01
C ASP A 104 10.58 -28.12 -20.06
N THR A 105 9.98 -29.26 -20.40
CA THR A 105 8.79 -29.29 -21.28
C THR A 105 7.58 -28.61 -20.64
N GLU A 106 7.27 -28.90 -19.37
CA GLU A 106 6.16 -28.27 -18.64
C GLU A 106 6.37 -26.75 -18.52
N LYS A 107 7.61 -26.31 -18.23
CA LYS A 107 7.95 -24.88 -18.20
C LYS A 107 7.77 -24.21 -19.55
N SER A 108 8.13 -24.89 -20.65
CA SER A 108 7.95 -24.36 -22.00
C SER A 108 6.47 -24.18 -22.33
N GLU A 109 5.62 -25.18 -22.04
CA GLU A 109 4.18 -25.09 -22.27
C GLU A 109 3.53 -23.98 -21.43
N LEU A 110 3.96 -23.83 -20.16
CA LEU A 110 3.46 -22.76 -19.30
C LEU A 110 3.87 -21.36 -19.80
N LEU A 111 5.07 -21.23 -20.39
CA LEU A 111 5.52 -19.98 -21.00
C LEU A 111 4.69 -19.62 -22.23
N ASP A 112 4.34 -20.60 -23.07
CA ASP A 112 3.50 -20.38 -24.25
C ASP A 112 2.09 -19.92 -23.86
N ILE A 113 1.47 -20.56 -22.86
CA ILE A 113 0.16 -20.13 -22.31
C ILE A 113 0.23 -18.70 -21.79
N LYS A 114 1.26 -18.35 -21.02
CA LYS A 114 1.43 -16.99 -20.49
C LYS A 114 1.65 -15.95 -21.59
N ASN A 115 2.33 -16.31 -22.67
CA ASN A 115 2.51 -15.41 -23.81
C ASN A 115 1.19 -15.13 -24.52
N GLU A 116 0.33 -16.15 -24.70
CA GLU A 116 -1.02 -15.96 -25.26
C GLU A 116 -1.90 -15.07 -24.36
N GLU A 117 -1.82 -15.23 -23.03
CA GLU A 117 -2.52 -14.35 -22.08
C GLU A 117 -2.03 -12.89 -22.18
N ILE A 118 -0.71 -12.69 -22.28
CA ILE A 118 -0.11 -11.36 -22.46
C ILE A 118 -0.59 -10.71 -23.76
N ASP A 119 -0.63 -11.45 -24.87
CA ASP A 119 -1.13 -10.96 -26.16
C ASP A 119 -2.62 -10.59 -26.07
N GLY A 120 -3.43 -11.40 -25.38
CA GLY A 120 -4.84 -11.11 -25.11
C GLY A 120 -5.04 -9.84 -24.27
N LEU A 121 -4.21 -9.62 -23.25
CA LEU A 121 -4.24 -8.40 -22.42
C LEU A 121 -3.78 -7.17 -23.21
N ASN A 122 -2.76 -7.30 -24.05
CA ASN A 122 -2.29 -6.22 -24.91
C ASN A 122 -3.37 -5.77 -25.90
N GLN A 123 -4.14 -6.71 -26.46
CA GLN A 123 -5.27 -6.38 -27.33
C GLN A 123 -6.35 -5.61 -26.57
N LYS A 124 -6.75 -6.07 -25.37
CA LYS A 124 -7.72 -5.35 -24.53
C LYS A 124 -7.26 -3.94 -24.18
N LEU A 125 -5.97 -3.76 -23.89
CA LEU A 125 -5.39 -2.44 -23.58
C LEU A 125 -5.43 -1.51 -24.81
N GLN A 126 -5.20 -2.05 -26.00
CA GLN A 126 -5.34 -1.31 -27.26
C GLN A 126 -6.79 -0.87 -27.49
N ASP A 127 -7.78 -1.75 -27.25
CA ASP A 127 -9.20 -1.43 -27.39
C ASP A 127 -9.62 -0.29 -26.42
N VAL A 128 -9.19 -0.37 -25.16
CA VAL A 128 -9.44 0.69 -24.14
C VAL A 128 -8.78 2.02 -24.55
N ARG A 129 -7.60 1.98 -25.16
CA ARG A 129 -6.92 3.19 -25.64
C ARG A 129 -7.70 3.85 -26.78
N GLU A 130 -8.27 3.07 -27.69
CA GLU A 130 -9.11 3.57 -28.78
C GLU A 130 -10.41 4.20 -28.26
N GLU A 131 -11.05 3.56 -27.27
CA GLU A 131 -12.23 4.10 -26.59
C GLU A 131 -11.93 5.41 -25.84
N PHE A 132 -10.78 5.47 -25.16
CA PHE A 132 -10.33 6.68 -24.48
C PHE A 132 -10.08 7.85 -25.45
N GLU A 133 -9.40 7.61 -26.58
CA GLU A 133 -9.18 8.65 -27.58
C GLU A 133 -10.49 9.11 -28.25
N SER A 134 -11.46 8.20 -28.45
CA SER A 134 -12.82 8.57 -28.90
C SER A 134 -13.51 9.48 -27.88
N THR A 135 -13.53 9.09 -26.60
CA THR A 135 -14.14 9.87 -25.51
C THR A 135 -13.48 11.25 -25.36
N LYS A 136 -12.15 11.32 -25.53
CA LYS A 136 -11.40 12.56 -25.50
C LYS A 136 -11.77 13.51 -26.65
N GLN A 137 -12.04 12.99 -27.84
CA GLN A 137 -12.54 13.80 -28.96
C GLN A 137 -13.95 14.33 -28.70
N GLU A 138 -14.85 13.51 -28.13
CA GLU A 138 -16.19 13.94 -27.71
C GLU A 138 -16.11 15.03 -26.62
N LEU A 139 -15.21 14.89 -25.65
CA LEU A 139 -15.00 15.89 -24.61
C LEU A 139 -14.42 17.21 -25.17
N GLN A 140 -13.57 17.15 -26.19
CA GLN A 140 -13.11 18.35 -26.88
C GLN A 140 -14.24 19.02 -27.66
N ALA A 141 -15.11 18.26 -28.32
CA ALA A 141 -16.28 18.77 -29.01
C ALA A 141 -17.25 19.48 -28.05
N THR A 142 -17.58 18.83 -26.93
CA THR A 142 -18.45 19.41 -25.88
C THR A 142 -17.83 20.65 -25.22
N ARG A 143 -16.50 20.67 -25.02
CA ARG A 143 -15.80 21.88 -24.53
C ARG A 143 -15.88 23.03 -25.53
N GLY A 144 -15.75 22.74 -26.83
CA GLY A 144 -15.94 23.73 -27.89
C GLY A 144 -17.36 24.30 -27.88
N GLU A 145 -18.37 23.44 -27.71
CA GLU A 145 -19.76 23.85 -27.59
C GLU A 145 -20.02 24.67 -26.32
N LYS A 146 -19.47 24.28 -25.17
CA LYS A 146 -19.53 25.07 -23.93
C LYS A 146 -18.93 26.47 -24.12
N CYS A 147 -17.74 26.58 -24.73
CA CYS A 147 -17.14 27.89 -25.01
C CYS A 147 -18.01 28.73 -25.95
N ARG A 148 -18.66 28.10 -26.94
CA ARG A 148 -19.62 28.77 -27.82
C ARG A 148 -20.84 29.28 -27.04
N LEU A 149 -21.42 28.45 -26.17
CA LEU A 149 -22.55 28.82 -25.31
C LEU A 149 -22.17 29.93 -24.31
N GLU A 150 -21.00 29.86 -23.68
CA GLU A 150 -20.51 30.92 -22.79
C GLU A 150 -20.29 32.25 -23.51
N SER A 151 -19.80 32.21 -24.76
CA SER A 151 -19.66 33.40 -25.61
C SER A 151 -21.02 34.00 -25.94
N ILE A 152 -22.01 33.14 -26.27
CA ILE A 152 -23.40 33.57 -26.45
C ILE A 152 -23.88 34.22 -25.17
N VAL A 153 -23.85 33.54 -24.02
CA VAL A 153 -24.30 34.08 -22.72
C VAL A 153 -23.64 35.42 -22.39
N ARG A 154 -22.33 35.58 -22.58
CA ARG A 154 -21.63 36.86 -22.38
C ARG A 154 -22.11 37.95 -23.34
N SER A 155 -22.31 37.62 -24.62
CA SER A 155 -22.87 38.56 -25.61
C SER A 155 -24.31 38.95 -25.28
N LEU A 156 -25.03 38.06 -24.58
CA LEU A 156 -26.37 38.34 -24.12
C LEU A 156 -26.33 39.28 -22.91
N GLN A 157 -25.57 38.99 -21.85
CA GLN A 157 -25.54 39.74 -20.58
C GLN A 157 -25.26 41.26 -20.69
N GLY A 158 -24.69 41.74 -21.80
CA GLY A 158 -24.41 43.17 -22.02
C GLY A 158 -25.50 43.97 -22.73
N LYS A 159 -26.64 43.37 -23.11
CA LYS A 159 -27.72 44.08 -23.82
C LYS A 159 -28.99 44.10 -22.96
N PRO A 160 -29.69 45.25 -22.83
CA PRO A 160 -30.97 45.31 -22.14
C PRO A 160 -32.01 44.48 -22.91
N TYR A 161 -32.29 43.26 -22.41
CA TYR A 161 -33.32 42.36 -22.94
C TYR A 161 -34.71 42.86 -22.58
N LEU A 162 -35.25 43.73 -23.42
CA LEU A 162 -36.67 44.03 -23.42
C LEU A 162 -37.37 43.91 -24.79
N PRO A 163 -36.72 43.94 -25.98
CA PRO A 163 -37.47 43.79 -27.24
C PRO A 163 -37.41 42.42 -27.93
N LEU A 164 -36.45 41.53 -27.64
CA LEU A 164 -36.20 40.35 -28.48
C LEU A 164 -37.14 39.15 -28.24
N CYS A 165 -37.85 39.09 -27.12
CA CYS A 165 -38.80 37.99 -26.84
C CYS A 165 -40.15 38.11 -27.59
N ARG A 166 -40.38 39.13 -28.42
CA ARG A 166 -41.71 39.37 -29.00
C ARG A 166 -41.97 38.73 -30.37
N LYS A 167 -41.00 38.12 -31.04
CA LYS A 167 -41.20 37.74 -32.46
C LYS A 167 -40.97 36.29 -32.86
N ASP A 168 -40.41 35.43 -32.01
CA ASP A 168 -40.22 34.02 -32.39
C ASP A 168 -40.49 33.07 -31.22
N PRO A 169 -41.59 32.28 -31.26
CA PRO A 169 -41.97 31.36 -30.20
C PRO A 169 -40.95 30.23 -29.98
N THR A 170 -40.12 29.90 -30.99
CA THR A 170 -39.09 28.86 -30.84
C THR A 170 -37.93 29.28 -29.93
N ASN A 171 -37.60 30.57 -29.89
CA ASN A 171 -36.59 31.11 -28.97
C ASN A 171 -37.07 31.16 -27.51
N SER A 172 -38.39 31.20 -27.28
CA SER A 172 -38.96 31.14 -25.93
C SER A 172 -38.63 29.82 -25.23
N ASN A 173 -38.74 28.70 -25.95
CA ASN A 173 -38.48 27.37 -25.39
C ASN A 173 -36.99 27.17 -25.06
N LEU A 174 -36.08 27.71 -25.89
CA LEU A 174 -34.63 27.63 -25.64
C LEU A 174 -34.23 28.48 -24.43
N VAL A 175 -34.76 29.70 -24.30
CA VAL A 175 -34.49 30.57 -23.15
C VAL A 175 -35.07 29.97 -21.87
N GLU A 176 -36.24 29.34 -21.93
CA GLU A 176 -36.82 28.62 -20.81
C GLU A 176 -35.99 27.39 -20.41
N ALA A 177 -35.53 26.60 -21.39
CA ALA A 177 -34.68 25.43 -21.14
C ALA A 177 -33.30 25.81 -20.58
N LEU A 178 -32.66 26.86 -21.13
CA LEU A 178 -31.40 27.41 -20.60
C LEU A 178 -31.61 28.01 -19.22
N GLY A 179 -32.75 28.67 -18.96
CA GLY A 179 -33.13 29.13 -17.62
C GLY A 179 -33.20 27.98 -16.62
N LYS A 180 -33.86 26.86 -16.99
CA LYS A 180 -33.96 25.67 -16.14
C LYS A 180 -32.62 25.00 -15.84
N LEU A 181 -31.62 25.10 -16.73
CA LEU A 181 -30.28 24.52 -16.54
C LEU A 181 -29.30 25.46 -15.83
N VAL A 182 -29.30 26.75 -16.20
CA VAL A 182 -28.32 27.73 -15.71
C VAL A 182 -28.68 28.25 -14.32
N LEU A 183 -29.97 28.41 -14.01
CA LEU A 183 -30.40 28.94 -12.72
C LEU A 183 -30.00 28.03 -11.53
N PRO A 184 -30.17 26.69 -11.57
CA PRO A 184 -29.73 25.82 -10.47
C PRO A 184 -28.21 25.84 -10.28
N LEU A 185 -27.43 25.85 -11.36
CA LEU A 185 -25.97 25.91 -11.30
C LEU A 185 -25.47 27.25 -10.74
N GLN A 186 -26.06 28.37 -11.19
CA GLN A 186 -25.74 29.69 -10.64
C GLN A 186 -26.17 29.82 -9.18
N GLU A 187 -27.32 29.27 -8.81
CA GLU A 187 -27.80 29.27 -7.44
C GLU A 187 -26.89 28.41 -6.55
N LYS A 188 -26.46 27.22 -6.99
CA LYS A 188 -25.45 26.41 -6.29
C LYS A 188 -24.14 27.15 -6.11
N GLN A 189 -23.61 27.76 -7.17
CA GLN A 189 -22.36 28.54 -7.11
C GLN A 189 -22.50 29.77 -6.20
N ARG A 190 -23.67 30.42 -6.21
CA ARG A 190 -23.99 31.55 -5.34
C ARG A 190 -24.11 31.12 -3.88
N GLN A 191 -24.80 30.01 -3.60
CA GLN A 191 -24.89 29.43 -2.26
C GLN A 191 -23.51 29.03 -1.74
N GLU A 192 -22.70 28.36 -2.55
CA GLU A 192 -21.31 28.07 -2.21
C GLU A 192 -20.55 29.37 -1.93
N SER A 193 -20.67 30.43 -2.74
CA SER A 193 -19.92 31.68 -2.52
C SER A 193 -20.19 32.39 -1.18
N GLN A 194 -21.28 32.07 -0.47
CA GLN A 194 -21.64 32.69 0.81
C GLN A 194 -20.85 32.15 2.01
N PHE A 195 -20.22 30.99 1.88
CA PHE A 195 -19.45 30.37 2.96
C PHE A 195 -17.99 30.82 2.96
N THR A 196 -17.38 30.95 4.15
CA THR A 196 -15.91 31.09 4.24
C THR A 196 -15.24 29.83 3.73
N LYS A 197 -13.96 29.94 3.34
CA LYS A 197 -13.20 28.79 2.88
C LYS A 197 -13.14 27.68 3.94
N GLU A 198 -12.96 28.01 5.22
CA GLU A 198 -12.92 27.00 6.27
C GLU A 198 -14.25 26.28 6.43
N VAL A 199 -15.37 27.01 6.35
CA VAL A 199 -16.71 26.41 6.42
C VAL A 199 -16.93 25.49 5.22
N LYS A 200 -16.55 25.88 4.00
CA LYS A 200 -16.65 24.99 2.82
C LYS A 200 -15.83 23.72 2.96
N ASP A 201 -14.61 23.85 3.46
CA ASP A 201 -13.72 22.71 3.63
C ASP A 201 -14.34 21.76 4.66
N ALA A 202 -14.78 22.29 5.81
CA ALA A 202 -15.49 21.50 6.81
C ALA A 202 -16.79 20.90 6.24
N MET A 203 -17.53 21.63 5.41
CA MET A 203 -18.78 21.15 4.81
C MET A 203 -18.54 19.97 3.88
N ARG A 204 -17.54 20.05 3.01
CA ARG A 204 -17.14 18.93 2.14
C ARG A 204 -16.66 17.74 2.95
N LEU A 205 -16.00 17.99 4.09
CA LEU A 205 -15.66 16.92 5.01
C LEU A 205 -16.93 16.25 5.53
N VAL A 206 -17.96 16.99 5.94
CA VAL A 206 -19.17 16.38 6.53
C VAL A 206 -20.18 15.86 5.49
N GLU A 207 -20.11 16.28 4.24
CA GLU A 207 -21.03 15.88 3.17
C GLU A 207 -21.15 14.35 3.06
N ASN A 208 -20.01 13.65 3.07
CA ASN A 208 -19.96 12.19 2.99
C ASN A 208 -20.52 11.49 4.25
N PHE A 209 -20.67 12.21 5.36
CA PHE A 209 -21.10 11.68 6.66
C PHE A 209 -22.57 11.93 6.92
N ILE A 210 -23.02 13.14 6.55
CA ILE A 210 -24.39 13.57 6.70
C ILE A 210 -25.25 13.00 5.59
N GLY A 211 -24.70 12.67 4.41
CA GLY A 211 -25.46 12.09 3.29
C GLY A 211 -26.45 11.00 3.72
N PRO A 212 -26.04 9.96 4.48
CA PRO A 212 -26.96 8.95 5.00
C PRO A 212 -27.80 9.39 6.22
N ARG A 213 -27.31 10.36 7.02
CA ARG A 213 -27.92 10.81 8.29
C ARG A 213 -28.54 12.20 8.23
N TRP A 214 -28.87 12.69 7.04
CA TRP A 214 -29.26 14.08 6.83
C TRP A 214 -30.52 14.47 7.59
N LYS A 215 -31.44 13.52 7.81
CA LYS A 215 -32.65 13.74 8.61
C LYS A 215 -32.34 14.01 10.07
N GLU A 216 -31.34 13.34 10.62
CA GLU A 216 -30.91 13.56 12.01
C GLU A 216 -30.17 14.88 12.13
N PHE A 217 -29.31 15.18 11.17
CA PHE A 217 -28.61 16.47 11.08
C PHE A 217 -29.58 17.65 10.94
N ALA A 218 -30.59 17.53 10.08
CA ALA A 218 -31.65 18.54 9.93
C ALA A 218 -32.43 18.76 11.23
N ARG A 219 -32.73 17.70 11.99
CA ARG A 219 -33.39 17.83 13.30
C ARG A 219 -32.52 18.54 14.32
N GLU A 220 -31.22 18.22 14.37
CA GLU A 220 -30.30 18.80 15.35
C GLU A 220 -30.07 20.30 15.13
N ILE A 221 -30.24 20.79 13.89
CA ILE A 221 -30.17 22.22 13.56
C ILE A 221 -31.55 22.90 13.48
N ASP A 222 -32.59 22.25 14.00
CA ASP A 222 -33.99 22.72 13.99
C ASP A 222 -34.52 23.09 12.59
N LEU A 223 -34.12 22.34 11.55
CA LEU A 223 -34.65 22.49 10.19
C LEU A 223 -35.92 21.64 10.01
N PRO A 224 -37.07 22.25 9.63
CA PRO A 224 -38.29 21.55 9.26
C PRO A 224 -38.00 20.61 8.07
N LEU A 225 -38.35 19.33 8.24
CA LEU A 225 -38.12 18.31 7.22
C LEU A 225 -38.92 18.58 5.94
N GLU A 226 -40.02 19.32 6.05
CA GLU A 226 -40.87 19.74 4.93
C GLU A 226 -40.12 20.62 3.92
N ILE A 227 -39.03 21.30 4.34
CA ILE A 227 -38.18 22.10 3.45
C ILE A 227 -37.26 21.21 2.60
N ILE A 228 -37.03 19.97 3.05
CA ILE A 228 -36.07 19.03 2.47
C ILE A 228 -36.79 17.92 1.68
N GLU A 229 -37.98 17.51 2.09
CA GLU A 229 -38.78 16.43 1.49
C GLU A 229 -39.50 16.82 0.18
N ASP A 230 -38.82 17.52 -0.73
CA ASP A 230 -39.29 17.62 -2.12
C ASP A 230 -39.09 16.26 -2.83
N ASN A 231 -40.17 15.78 -3.45
CA ASN A 231 -40.40 14.37 -3.80
C ASN A 231 -39.80 13.89 -5.14
N ASP A 232 -39.16 14.74 -5.94
CA ASP A 232 -38.90 14.43 -7.37
C ASP A 232 -37.43 14.08 -7.74
N MET A 233 -36.54 13.85 -6.78
CA MET A 233 -35.12 13.56 -7.09
C MET A 233 -34.75 12.09 -6.94
N ALA A 234 -34.00 11.55 -7.93
CA ALA A 234 -33.52 10.18 -7.96
C ALA A 234 -32.63 9.84 -6.73
N PRO A 235 -32.67 8.59 -6.22
CA PRO A 235 -32.06 8.23 -4.93
C PRO A 235 -30.54 8.47 -4.86
N ASP A 236 -29.84 8.36 -5.99
CA ASP A 236 -28.38 8.27 -6.04
C ASP A 236 -27.72 9.67 -6.13
N GLN A 237 -28.44 10.66 -6.68
CA GLN A 237 -28.03 12.07 -6.74
C GLN A 237 -28.50 12.87 -5.51
N ARG A 238 -29.36 12.27 -4.66
CA ARG A 238 -30.08 12.96 -3.58
C ARG A 238 -29.18 13.47 -2.44
N GLN A 239 -28.16 12.71 -2.03
CA GLN A 239 -27.52 12.97 -0.73
C GLN A 239 -26.68 14.25 -0.69
N SER A 240 -25.85 14.48 -1.72
CA SER A 240 -25.05 15.70 -1.85
C SER A 240 -25.94 16.94 -1.97
N GLU A 241 -26.94 16.91 -2.86
CA GLU A 241 -27.84 18.06 -3.06
C GLU A 241 -28.72 18.34 -1.84
N ILE A 242 -29.26 17.30 -1.19
CA ILE A 242 -29.97 17.44 0.08
C ILE A 242 -29.07 18.08 1.13
N TYR A 243 -27.82 17.61 1.26
CA TYR A 243 -26.87 18.18 2.19
C TYR A 243 -26.61 19.67 1.92
N TRP A 244 -26.27 20.05 0.68
CA TRP A 244 -26.05 21.46 0.32
C TRP A 244 -27.31 22.31 0.52
N ARG A 245 -28.50 21.77 0.27
CA ARG A 245 -29.78 22.45 0.54
C ARG A 245 -29.99 22.69 2.03
N ILE A 246 -29.75 21.66 2.87
CA ILE A 246 -29.80 21.79 4.34
C ILE A 246 -28.84 22.88 4.81
N MET A 247 -27.61 22.86 4.31
CA MET A 247 -26.61 23.84 4.71
C MET A 247 -26.92 25.26 4.24
N SER A 248 -27.48 25.41 3.04
CA SER A 248 -27.96 26.71 2.52
C SER A 248 -29.09 27.27 3.39
N GLU A 249 -30.06 26.43 3.76
CA GLU A 249 -31.16 26.83 4.63
C GLU A 249 -30.70 27.13 6.06
N TRP A 250 -29.75 26.37 6.58
CA TRP A 250 -29.15 26.64 7.88
C TRP A 250 -28.42 27.99 7.88
N GLN A 251 -27.66 28.30 6.82
CA GLN A 251 -26.95 29.58 6.66
C GLN A 251 -27.89 30.79 6.56
N LYS A 252 -29.08 30.61 5.97
CA LYS A 252 -30.11 31.66 5.90
C LYS A 252 -30.68 32.00 7.27
N ARG A 253 -30.78 31.01 8.16
CA ARG A 253 -31.35 31.17 9.51
C ARG A 253 -30.31 31.72 10.48
N GLU A 254 -29.08 31.25 10.36
CA GLU A 254 -28.03 31.56 11.30
C GLU A 254 -26.66 31.62 10.61
N ASN A 255 -25.76 32.47 11.10
CA ASN A 255 -24.39 32.48 10.61
C ASN A 255 -23.66 31.20 11.07
N ILE A 256 -23.42 30.28 10.13
CA ILE A 256 -22.75 29.01 10.40
C ILE A 256 -21.27 29.29 10.64
N THR A 257 -20.78 28.81 11.77
CA THR A 257 -19.35 28.80 12.09
C THR A 257 -18.86 27.36 12.14
N VAL A 258 -17.56 27.15 11.91
CA VAL A 258 -16.93 25.82 12.03
C VAL A 258 -17.22 25.20 13.40
N THR A 259 -17.22 26.01 14.47
CA THR A 259 -17.52 25.57 15.84
C THR A 259 -18.96 25.10 16.02
N LYS A 260 -19.96 25.79 15.44
CA LYS A 260 -21.35 25.31 15.51
C LYS A 260 -21.54 24.01 14.75
N MET A 261 -20.94 23.90 13.57
CA MET A 261 -20.95 22.65 12.81
C MET A 261 -20.26 21.52 13.57
N ALA A 262 -19.17 21.82 14.29
CA ALA A 262 -18.54 20.90 15.24
C ALA A 262 -19.51 20.36 16.26
N THR A 263 -20.22 21.26 16.95
CA THR A 263 -21.14 20.91 18.04
C THR A 263 -22.26 20.01 17.54
N VAL A 264 -22.88 20.36 16.42
CA VAL A 264 -23.95 19.55 15.80
C VAL A 264 -23.43 18.17 15.40
N CYS A 265 -22.25 18.11 14.79
CA CYS A 265 -21.64 16.82 14.43
C CYS A 265 -21.35 15.99 15.69
N GLN A 266 -20.81 16.61 16.73
CA GLN A 266 -20.53 15.95 18.01
C GLN A 266 -21.81 15.42 18.68
N GLN A 267 -22.92 16.17 18.63
CA GLN A 267 -24.24 15.75 19.15
C GLN A 267 -24.77 14.52 18.41
N LEU A 268 -24.50 14.41 17.10
CA LEU A 268 -24.84 13.24 16.30
C LEU A 268 -23.88 12.05 16.52
N GLY A 269 -22.92 12.17 17.42
CA GLY A 269 -21.84 11.19 17.63
C GLY A 269 -20.83 11.16 16.50
N ILE A 270 -20.85 12.16 15.60
CA ILE A 270 -19.85 12.36 14.56
C ILE A 270 -18.73 13.18 15.19
N ASN A 271 -17.76 12.50 15.78
CA ASN A 271 -16.58 13.13 16.35
C ASN A 271 -15.64 13.56 15.22
N ILE A 272 -16.01 14.62 14.51
CA ILE A 272 -15.13 15.24 13.52
C ILE A 272 -14.03 15.92 14.33
N CYS A 273 -12.81 15.41 14.22
CA CYS A 273 -11.63 16.02 14.81
C CYS A 273 -11.39 17.36 14.08
N LEU A 274 -12.13 18.41 14.46
CA LEU A 274 -12.09 19.72 13.83
C LEU A 274 -10.85 20.53 14.22
N ASP A 275 -9.98 19.94 15.03
CA ASP A 275 -8.75 20.59 15.50
C ASP A 275 -7.81 20.95 14.34
N LYS A 276 -7.93 20.28 13.18
CA LYS A 276 -7.59 20.80 11.84
C LYS A 276 -7.87 19.76 10.75
N PRO A 277 -8.41 20.17 9.59
CA PRO A 277 -8.43 19.30 8.41
C PRO A 277 -6.99 18.91 8.04
N MET A 278 -6.82 17.76 7.38
CA MET A 278 -5.50 17.32 6.95
C MET A 278 -4.84 18.40 6.08
N SER A 279 -3.56 18.67 6.36
CA SER A 279 -2.73 19.64 5.66
C SER A 279 -2.70 19.36 4.16
N GLY A 280 -2.58 20.43 3.37
CA GLY A 280 -2.46 20.32 1.91
C GLY A 280 -1.21 19.56 1.46
N GLN A 281 -0.22 19.38 2.34
CA GLN A 281 0.97 18.56 2.09
C GLN A 281 0.60 17.09 2.13
N HIS A 282 0.11 16.57 3.26
CA HIS A 282 -0.32 15.17 3.39
C HIS A 282 -1.40 14.79 2.36
N LYS A 283 -2.36 15.68 2.08
CA LYS A 283 -3.35 15.46 1.01
C LYS A 283 -2.70 15.23 -0.35
N ARG A 284 -1.75 16.09 -0.75
CA ARG A 284 -1.04 15.94 -2.03
C ARG A 284 -0.25 14.63 -2.11
N VAL A 285 0.31 14.17 -0.99
CA VAL A 285 1.05 12.91 -0.94
C VAL A 285 0.13 11.70 -1.03
N LEU A 286 -1.00 11.73 -0.31
CA LEU A 286 -2.05 10.72 -0.45
C LEU A 286 -2.54 10.66 -1.89
N ASP A 287 -2.90 11.80 -2.49
CA ASP A 287 -3.41 11.88 -3.86
C ASP A 287 -2.38 11.36 -4.87
N LYS A 288 -1.10 11.75 -4.71
CA LYS A 288 0.00 11.31 -5.59
C LYS A 288 0.21 9.80 -5.57
N ASN A 289 0.06 9.16 -4.40
CA ASN A 289 0.32 7.73 -4.22
C ASN A 289 -0.98 6.90 -4.17
N ARG A 290 -2.15 7.51 -4.40
CA ARG A 290 -3.46 6.91 -4.11
C ARG A 290 -3.68 5.56 -4.80
N GLU A 291 -3.45 5.48 -6.10
CA GLU A 291 -3.66 4.24 -6.87
C GLU A 291 -2.82 3.08 -6.34
N ARG A 292 -1.54 3.35 -6.04
CA ARG A 292 -0.62 2.34 -5.51
C ARG A 292 -1.03 1.88 -4.11
N VAL A 293 -1.37 2.83 -3.24
CA VAL A 293 -1.84 2.52 -1.88
C VAL A 293 -3.13 1.70 -1.93
N ILE A 294 -4.08 2.00 -2.82
CA ILE A 294 -5.31 1.21 -2.99
C ILE A 294 -5.00 -0.24 -3.42
N HIS A 295 -4.01 -0.43 -4.29
CA HIS A 295 -3.67 -1.75 -4.80
C HIS A 295 -2.89 -2.60 -3.78
N ASP A 296 -1.94 -2.00 -3.08
CA ASP A 296 -0.94 -2.73 -2.30
C ASP A 296 -1.31 -2.83 -0.80
N VAL A 297 -2.21 -1.97 -0.29
CA VAL A 297 -2.57 -1.98 1.14
C VAL A 297 -3.52 -3.12 1.52
N TYR A 298 -3.30 -3.67 2.72
CA TYR A 298 -4.24 -4.47 3.49
C TYR A 298 -4.99 -3.58 4.50
N PRO A 299 -6.16 -3.02 4.11
CA PRO A 299 -6.84 -1.98 4.87
C PRO A 299 -7.41 -2.47 6.20
N GLU A 300 -7.73 -3.76 6.35
CA GLU A 300 -8.24 -4.35 7.58
C GLU A 300 -7.19 -4.27 8.69
N LEU A 301 -5.93 -4.61 8.37
CA LEU A 301 -4.81 -4.55 9.31
C LEU A 301 -4.51 -3.10 9.70
N ALA A 302 -4.46 -2.20 8.71
CA ALA A 302 -4.23 -0.79 8.93
C ALA A 302 -5.34 -0.16 9.80
N LEU A 303 -6.60 -0.42 9.46
CA LEU A 303 -7.77 0.08 10.20
C LEU A 303 -7.79 -0.44 11.64
N ASN A 304 -7.57 -1.74 11.85
CA ASN A 304 -7.52 -2.33 13.20
C ASN A 304 -6.42 -1.72 14.07
N HIS A 305 -5.27 -1.40 13.46
CA HIS A 305 -4.20 -0.69 14.16
C HIS A 305 -4.58 0.77 14.43
N MET A 306 -5.16 1.48 13.45
CA MET A 306 -5.63 2.86 13.63
C MET A 306 -6.66 3.00 14.75
N LEU A 307 -7.60 2.05 14.88
CA LEU A 307 -8.63 2.04 15.92
C LEU A 307 -8.06 1.98 17.35
N LYS A 308 -6.80 1.56 17.53
CA LYS A 308 -6.13 1.57 18.82
C LYS A 308 -5.70 2.98 19.25
N TYR A 309 -5.40 3.86 18.30
CA TYR A 309 -4.79 5.18 18.55
C TYR A 309 -5.65 6.37 18.11
N LEU A 310 -6.68 6.12 17.32
CA LEU A 310 -7.63 7.10 16.83
C LEU A 310 -9.03 6.73 17.27
N SER A 311 -9.77 7.73 17.76
CA SER A 311 -11.20 7.63 17.93
C SER A 311 -11.89 7.79 16.57
N ILE A 312 -11.99 6.71 15.82
CA ILE A 312 -12.76 6.68 14.56
C ILE A 312 -14.23 6.44 14.90
N PRO A 313 -15.16 7.34 14.51
CA PRO A 313 -16.59 7.14 14.72
C PRO A 313 -17.08 5.79 14.16
N ALA A 314 -18.02 5.15 14.85
CA ALA A 314 -18.55 3.85 14.44
C ALA A 314 -19.13 3.87 13.02
N SER A 315 -19.77 4.97 12.62
CA SER A 315 -20.30 5.17 11.28
C SER A 315 -19.22 5.19 10.19
N LEU A 316 -18.06 5.79 10.47
CA LEU A 316 -16.92 5.77 9.53
C LEU A 316 -16.31 4.39 9.42
N ARG A 317 -16.18 3.72 10.56
CA ARG A 317 -15.70 2.34 10.59
C ARG A 317 -16.62 1.45 9.75
N GLU A 318 -17.92 1.55 9.96
CA GLU A 318 -18.93 0.80 9.18
C GLU A 318 -18.90 1.16 7.70
N TYR A 319 -18.73 2.44 7.35
CA TYR A 319 -18.54 2.87 5.96
C TYR A 319 -17.35 2.15 5.31
N VAL A 320 -16.19 2.13 5.97
CA VAL A 320 -15.00 1.43 5.46
C VAL A 320 -15.24 -0.09 5.39
N THR A 321 -15.82 -0.70 6.43
CA THR A 321 -16.00 -2.16 6.52
C THR A 321 -17.26 -2.70 5.84
N SER A 322 -18.11 -1.86 5.25
CA SER A 322 -19.37 -2.30 4.60
C SER A 322 -19.15 -2.96 3.23
N THR A 323 -17.90 -3.17 2.83
CA THR A 323 -17.53 -3.88 1.61
C THR A 323 -16.49 -4.95 1.93
N GLU A 324 -16.63 -6.11 1.31
CA GLU A 324 -15.66 -7.21 1.44
C GLU A 324 -14.50 -7.08 0.45
N LYS A 325 -14.59 -6.17 -0.52
CA LYS A 325 -13.58 -5.99 -1.56
C LYS A 325 -12.43 -5.14 -1.02
N ARG A 326 -11.25 -5.73 -0.87
CA ARG A 326 -10.02 -5.09 -0.38
C ARG A 326 -9.77 -3.71 -0.96
N TYR A 327 -9.79 -3.57 -2.29
CA TYR A 327 -9.50 -2.30 -2.97
C TYR A 327 -10.55 -1.21 -2.67
N VAL A 328 -11.83 -1.57 -2.57
CA VAL A 328 -12.90 -0.63 -2.21
C VAL A 328 -12.77 -0.21 -0.75
N MET A 329 -12.41 -1.15 0.13
CA MET A 329 -12.16 -0.85 1.54
C MET A 329 -10.94 0.07 1.71
N ALA A 330 -9.86 -0.16 0.96
CA ALA A 330 -8.68 0.70 0.95
C ALA A 330 -9.02 2.10 0.42
N GLU A 331 -9.76 2.20 -0.67
CA GLU A 331 -10.23 3.48 -1.22
C GLU A 331 -11.04 4.27 -0.19
N ARG A 332 -12.02 3.62 0.44
CA ARG A 332 -12.84 4.23 1.50
C ARG A 332 -12.03 4.63 2.72
N LEU A 333 -11.03 3.83 3.10
CA LEU A 333 -10.12 4.18 4.18
C LEU A 333 -9.35 5.46 3.84
N LEU A 334 -8.84 5.60 2.62
CA LEU A 334 -8.15 6.80 2.16
C LEU A 334 -9.08 8.02 2.09
N ASP A 335 -10.36 7.82 1.76
CA ASP A 335 -11.35 8.90 1.71
C ASP A 335 -11.67 9.52 3.06
N ILE A 336 -11.57 8.74 4.13
CA ILE A 336 -11.86 9.23 5.48
C ILE A 336 -10.65 9.93 6.12
N LEU A 337 -9.40 9.63 5.70
CA LEU A 337 -8.19 10.22 6.31
C LEU A 337 -8.19 11.76 6.27
N PRO A 338 -8.52 12.44 5.14
CA PRO A 338 -8.51 13.90 5.08
C PRO A 338 -9.45 14.57 6.10
N VAL A 339 -10.51 13.86 6.48
CA VAL A 339 -11.53 14.31 7.44
C VAL A 339 -11.06 14.11 8.87
N LEU A 340 -10.32 13.03 9.12
CA LEU A 340 -9.76 12.73 10.44
C LEU A 340 -8.52 13.57 10.78
N GLY A 341 -7.96 14.30 9.80
CA GLY A 341 -6.90 15.29 10.01
C GLY A 341 -5.47 14.74 9.84
N ASP A 342 -4.48 15.59 10.11
CA ASP A 342 -3.06 15.22 9.99
C ASP A 342 -2.67 14.07 10.94
N GLN A 343 -3.30 14.04 12.12
CA GLN A 343 -3.10 12.97 13.09
C GLN A 343 -3.45 11.60 12.50
N ALA A 344 -4.52 11.52 11.71
CA ALA A 344 -4.93 10.27 11.09
C ALA A 344 -3.99 9.83 9.98
N PHE A 345 -3.43 10.78 9.21
CA PHE A 345 -2.36 10.48 8.27
C PHE A 345 -1.17 9.83 8.97
N THR A 346 -0.68 10.42 10.06
CA THR A 346 0.48 9.89 10.78
C THR A 346 0.20 8.52 11.41
N VAL A 347 -0.98 8.31 12.00
CA VAL A 347 -1.33 6.98 12.54
C VAL A 347 -1.54 5.97 11.42
N PHE A 348 -2.06 6.37 10.25
CA PHE A 348 -2.18 5.49 9.09
C PHE A 348 -0.81 5.05 8.58
N THR A 349 0.14 5.97 8.41
CA THR A 349 1.52 5.59 8.01
C THR A 349 2.19 4.70 9.05
N LEU A 350 1.97 4.96 10.35
CA LEU A 350 2.48 4.10 11.42
C LEU A 350 1.81 2.72 11.40
N ALA A 351 0.51 2.66 11.11
CA ALA A 351 -0.22 1.41 10.97
C ALA A 351 0.32 0.56 9.83
N LEU A 352 0.66 1.18 8.70
CA LEU A 352 1.30 0.49 7.58
C LEU A 352 2.66 -0.09 8.01
N SER A 353 3.55 0.70 8.62
CA SER A 353 4.84 0.20 9.12
C SER A 353 4.68 -0.95 10.11
N ASN A 354 3.80 -0.82 11.11
CA ASN A 354 3.60 -1.84 12.15
C ASN A 354 2.89 -3.11 11.67
N THR A 355 2.26 -3.07 10.50
CA THR A 355 1.58 -4.23 9.90
C THR A 355 2.39 -4.87 8.78
N GLY A 356 3.69 -4.56 8.70
CA GLY A 356 4.61 -5.13 7.71
C GLY A 356 4.50 -4.51 6.32
N GLN A 357 3.82 -3.36 6.19
CA GLN A 357 3.62 -2.63 4.94
C GLN A 357 4.54 -1.40 4.89
N GLU A 358 5.80 -1.55 5.35
CA GLU A 358 6.77 -0.45 5.49
C GLU A 358 7.06 0.23 4.15
N GLU A 359 7.16 -0.53 3.04
CA GLU A 359 7.40 0.03 1.71
C GLU A 359 6.32 1.03 1.28
N ILE A 360 5.05 0.79 1.63
CA ILE A 360 3.94 1.69 1.32
C ILE A 360 3.99 2.91 2.23
N ALA A 361 4.27 2.71 3.52
CA ALA A 361 4.45 3.79 4.47
C ALA A 361 5.57 4.75 4.01
N GLU A 362 6.69 4.22 3.52
CA GLU A 362 7.82 4.99 3.03
C GLU A 362 7.48 5.92 1.87
N GLN A 363 6.62 5.46 0.95
CA GLN A 363 6.16 6.27 -0.19
C GLN A 363 5.24 7.41 0.21
N LEU A 364 4.58 7.28 1.37
CA LEU A 364 3.73 8.31 1.94
C LEU A 364 4.54 9.38 2.70
N PHE A 365 5.85 9.21 2.89
CA PHE A 365 6.69 10.29 3.39
C PHE A 365 7.26 11.12 2.24
N GLU A 366 7.07 12.44 2.28
CA GLU A 366 7.68 13.34 1.28
C GLU A 366 9.21 13.33 1.33
N ASN A 367 9.75 13.12 2.53
CA ASN A 367 11.18 13.03 2.78
C ASN A 367 11.41 11.86 3.73
N PRO A 368 11.35 10.61 3.23
CA PRO A 368 11.60 9.44 4.07
C PRO A 368 12.97 9.59 4.72
N MET A 369 13.09 9.06 5.93
CA MET A 369 14.37 9.00 6.59
C MET A 369 15.36 8.22 5.69
N PRO A 370 16.55 8.78 5.38
CA PRO A 370 17.56 8.06 4.60
C PRO A 370 17.88 6.71 5.23
N GLU A 371 18.13 5.68 4.42
CA GLU A 371 18.36 4.32 4.93
C GLU A 371 19.57 4.27 5.86
N GLU A 372 20.57 5.12 5.63
CA GLU A 372 21.72 5.27 6.52
C GLU A 372 21.30 5.71 7.92
N HIS A 373 20.33 6.62 8.01
CA HIS A 373 19.81 7.10 9.29
C HIS A 373 19.00 6.01 10.00
N LYS A 374 18.20 5.23 9.26
CA LYS A 374 17.48 4.07 9.83
C LYS A 374 18.45 3.00 10.33
N LEU A 375 19.51 2.71 9.58
CA LEU A 375 20.56 1.77 9.98
C LEU A 375 21.30 2.24 11.23
N VAL A 376 21.57 3.54 11.39
CA VAL A 376 22.10 4.10 12.65
C VAL A 376 21.14 3.80 13.80
N LEU A 377 19.84 4.07 13.65
CA LEU A 377 18.86 3.81 14.70
C LEU A 377 18.79 2.34 15.08
N ARG A 378 18.73 1.42 14.10
CA ARG A 378 18.71 -0.04 14.33
C ARG A 378 20.00 -0.51 15.03
N LYS A 379 21.17 -0.03 14.56
CA LYS A 379 22.47 -0.43 15.12
C LYS A 379 22.66 0.04 16.57
N PHE A 380 22.11 1.20 16.91
CA PHE A 380 22.24 1.81 18.25
C PHE A 380 21.01 1.62 19.13
N GLU A 381 20.01 0.83 18.70
CA GLU A 381 18.77 0.60 19.45
C GLU A 381 19.06 0.17 20.90
N ASN A 382 19.86 -0.88 21.09
CA ASN A 382 20.19 -1.39 22.43
C ASN A 382 20.95 -0.36 23.29
N THR A 383 21.80 0.46 22.68
CA THR A 383 22.49 1.55 23.39
C THR A 383 21.50 2.64 23.80
N LEU A 384 20.57 3.01 22.92
CA LEU A 384 19.57 4.03 23.21
C LEU A 384 18.61 3.58 24.31
N ILE A 385 18.18 2.31 24.27
CA ILE A 385 17.32 1.68 25.29
C ILE A 385 18.02 1.63 26.64
N SER A 386 19.30 1.24 26.70
CA SER A 386 20.00 1.06 27.97
C SER A 386 20.34 2.40 28.66
N TYR A 387 20.82 3.38 27.91
CA TYR A 387 21.43 4.59 28.47
C TYR A 387 20.51 5.79 28.62
N SER A 388 19.32 5.77 28.02
CA SER A 388 18.46 6.97 27.96
C SER A 388 17.25 6.85 28.87
N ASP A 389 16.79 8.00 29.39
CA ASP A 389 15.50 8.14 30.05
C ASP A 389 14.45 8.50 28.99
N SER A 390 13.59 7.53 28.66
CA SER A 390 12.61 7.69 27.58
C SER A 390 11.60 8.80 27.85
N ASP A 391 11.20 9.05 29.09
CA ASP A 391 10.26 10.12 29.42
C ASP A 391 10.87 11.51 29.25
N ARG A 392 12.14 11.67 29.68
CA ARG A 392 12.89 12.93 29.45
C ARG A 392 13.17 13.15 27.98
N LEU A 393 13.49 12.08 27.23
CA LEU A 393 13.78 12.17 25.81
C LEU A 393 12.55 12.50 24.98
N VAL A 394 11.40 11.86 25.23
CA VAL A 394 10.13 12.18 24.55
C VAL A 394 9.74 13.63 24.83
N SER A 395 9.87 14.08 26.09
CA SER A 395 9.63 15.48 26.47
C SER A 395 10.61 16.46 25.80
N GLY A 396 11.86 16.04 25.60
CA GLY A 396 12.88 16.80 24.88
C GLY A 396 12.59 16.91 23.39
N MET A 397 12.22 15.79 22.75
CA MET A 397 11.86 15.75 21.33
C MET A 397 10.61 16.57 21.03
N ALA A 398 9.62 16.57 21.92
CA ALA A 398 8.42 17.39 21.78
C ALA A 398 8.71 18.91 21.70
N ARG A 399 9.91 19.37 22.08
CA ARG A 399 10.35 20.77 21.91
C ARG A 399 10.80 21.10 20.50
N TYR A 400 11.13 20.09 19.71
CA TYR A 400 11.77 20.23 18.39
C TYR A 400 10.91 19.70 17.25
N VAL A 401 10.14 18.65 17.51
CA VAL A 401 9.21 18.04 16.56
C VAL A 401 7.84 17.98 17.22
N THR A 402 6.82 18.40 16.47
CA THR A 402 5.43 18.24 16.88
C THR A 402 5.10 16.75 16.86
N ILE A 403 5.20 16.09 18.01
CA ILE A 403 4.73 14.72 18.20
C ILE A 403 3.20 14.78 18.29
N PRO A 404 2.45 14.17 17.36
CA PRO A 404 0.99 14.13 17.45
C PRO A 404 0.52 13.55 18.78
N GLY A 405 -0.54 14.10 19.36
CA GLY A 405 -1.04 13.70 20.69
C GLY A 405 -1.32 12.20 20.83
N CYS A 406 -1.81 11.53 19.77
CA CYS A 406 -1.99 10.08 19.78
C CYS A 406 -0.66 9.31 19.89
N ILE A 407 0.41 9.78 19.23
CA ILE A 407 1.73 9.17 19.33
C ILE A 407 2.26 9.38 20.75
N HIS A 408 2.03 10.56 21.33
CA HIS A 408 2.37 10.78 22.72
C HIS A 408 1.63 9.80 23.64
N GLY A 409 0.33 9.60 23.45
CA GLY A 409 -0.46 8.58 24.14
C GLY A 409 0.12 7.17 23.97
N TYR A 410 0.42 6.76 22.73
CA TYR A 410 1.02 5.46 22.41
C TYR A 410 2.39 5.25 23.07
N LEU A 411 3.21 6.29 23.14
CA LEU A 411 4.50 6.26 23.85
C LEU A 411 4.27 6.15 25.36
N LEU A 412 3.25 6.81 25.90
CA LEU A 412 2.94 6.78 27.34
C LEU A 412 2.25 5.48 27.79
N GLU A 413 1.52 4.79 26.91
CA GLU A 413 0.84 3.52 27.20
C GLU A 413 1.81 2.39 27.58
N SER A 414 3.08 2.48 27.21
CA SER A 414 4.05 1.47 27.59
C SER A 414 4.51 1.65 29.04
N ASN A 415 4.39 0.59 29.83
CA ASN A 415 4.71 0.60 31.26
C ASN A 415 6.22 0.51 31.56
N THR A 416 7.04 0.07 30.61
CA THR A 416 8.50 -0.03 30.80
C THR A 416 9.23 1.03 29.98
N ARG A 417 10.26 1.61 30.60
CA ARG A 417 11.16 2.59 29.98
C ARG A 417 11.67 2.10 28.61
N ASP A 418 12.07 0.83 28.56
CA ASP A 418 12.69 0.21 27.40
C ASP A 418 11.71 0.05 26.23
N ASN A 419 10.46 -0.33 26.51
CA ASN A 419 9.43 -0.43 25.47
C ASN A 419 8.99 0.95 24.97
N LYS A 420 8.94 1.98 25.84
CA LYS A 420 8.73 3.37 25.39
C LYS A 420 9.81 3.82 24.40
N MET A 421 11.07 3.52 24.72
CA MET A 421 12.19 3.85 23.84
C MET A 421 12.10 3.07 22.52
N ARG A 422 11.81 1.77 22.56
CA ARG A 422 11.66 0.97 21.35
C ARG A 422 10.56 1.54 20.44
N ARG A 423 9.38 1.85 20.99
CA ARG A 423 8.30 2.52 20.26
C ARG A 423 8.73 3.87 19.68
N LEU A 424 9.51 4.66 20.43
CA LEU A 424 10.03 5.92 19.91
C LEU A 424 10.94 5.70 18.70
N LEU A 425 11.83 4.70 18.75
CA LEU A 425 12.73 4.33 17.66
C LEU A 425 11.99 3.76 16.44
N GLU A 426 10.90 3.03 16.67
CA GLU A 426 10.00 2.52 15.61
C GLU A 426 9.27 3.66 14.88
N ILE A 427 8.84 4.70 15.60
CA ILE A 427 8.08 5.83 15.01
C ILE A 427 9.01 6.89 14.42
N LEU A 428 10.26 6.97 14.86
CA LEU A 428 11.23 7.97 14.43
C LEU A 428 11.38 8.10 12.90
N PRO A 429 11.48 7.01 12.13
CA PRO A 429 11.49 7.04 10.66
C PRO A 429 10.28 7.77 10.06
N CYS A 430 9.12 7.73 10.72
CA CYS A 430 7.89 8.38 10.27
C CYS A 430 7.91 9.91 10.38
N PHE A 431 8.89 10.50 11.08
CA PHE A 431 9.05 11.95 11.16
C PHE A 431 9.99 12.51 10.07
N GLY A 432 10.50 11.66 9.18
CA GLY A 432 11.33 12.02 8.03
C GLY A 432 12.81 12.29 8.37
N HIS A 433 13.55 12.82 7.39
CA HIS A 433 15.03 12.95 7.48
C HIS A 433 15.55 13.75 8.69
N GLN A 434 14.82 14.75 9.17
CA GLN A 434 15.23 15.62 10.29
C GLN A 434 15.03 14.99 11.67
N ALA A 435 14.35 13.84 11.72
CA ALA A 435 13.98 13.20 12.97
C ALA A 435 15.21 12.70 13.74
N LEU A 436 16.23 12.19 13.03
CA LEU A 436 17.50 11.77 13.64
C LEU A 436 18.27 12.96 14.22
N ASP A 437 18.36 14.07 13.48
CA ASP A 437 19.03 15.29 13.97
C ASP A 437 18.30 15.85 15.21
N THR A 438 16.98 15.79 15.20
CA THR A 438 16.14 16.18 16.33
C THR A 438 16.38 15.28 17.55
N LEU A 439 16.46 13.96 17.34
CA LEU A 439 16.78 13.01 18.39
C LEU A 439 18.16 13.29 19.00
N ILE A 440 19.17 13.53 18.17
CA ILE A 440 20.54 13.84 18.61
C ILE A 440 20.54 15.12 19.45
N LYS A 441 19.82 16.15 19.02
CA LYS A 441 19.69 17.41 19.76
C LYS A 441 18.96 17.20 21.09
N ALA A 442 17.86 16.45 21.08
CA ALA A 442 17.11 16.13 22.30
C ALA A 442 17.95 15.33 23.30
N LEU A 443 18.80 14.40 22.85
CA LEU A 443 19.75 13.67 23.69
C LEU A 443 20.79 14.61 24.32
N ASP A 444 21.33 15.57 23.56
CA ASP A 444 22.31 16.55 24.08
C ASP A 444 21.70 17.43 25.19
N ASP A 445 20.46 17.93 24.97
CA ASP A 445 19.78 18.80 25.92
C ASP A 445 19.28 18.08 27.18
N THR A 446 18.97 16.79 27.08
CA THR A 446 18.50 15.98 28.22
C THR A 446 19.65 15.41 29.06
N GLY A 447 20.90 15.73 28.69
CA GLY A 447 22.11 15.38 29.43
C GLY A 447 22.80 14.09 28.94
N PHE A 448 22.30 13.46 27.87
CA PHE A 448 22.90 12.26 27.26
C PHE A 448 23.94 12.63 26.19
N LYS A 449 24.80 13.61 26.48
CA LYS A 449 25.77 14.18 25.53
C LYS A 449 26.70 13.15 24.90
N GLN A 450 27.10 12.14 25.67
CA GLN A 450 27.97 11.06 25.17
C GLN A 450 27.27 10.23 24.09
N VAL A 451 26.00 9.87 24.30
CA VAL A 451 25.19 9.11 23.33
C VAL A 451 24.92 9.98 22.09
N ALA A 452 24.61 11.26 22.29
CA ALA A 452 24.44 12.22 21.20
C ALA A 452 25.71 12.36 20.34
N SER A 453 26.89 12.45 20.97
CA SER A 453 28.18 12.51 20.27
C SER A 453 28.43 11.24 19.46
N ILE A 454 28.21 10.06 20.04
CA ILE A 454 28.39 8.77 19.37
C ILE A 454 27.49 8.67 18.13
N LEU A 455 26.20 9.02 18.27
CA LEU A 455 25.28 9.03 17.14
C LEU A 455 25.72 10.01 16.06
N LYS A 456 26.09 11.24 16.43
CA LYS A 456 26.52 12.27 15.50
C LYS A 456 27.76 11.84 14.71
N ASP A 457 28.75 11.26 15.38
CA ASP A 457 29.98 10.77 14.74
C ASP A 457 29.67 9.62 13.78
N LYS A 458 28.80 8.68 14.17
CA LYS A 458 28.45 7.51 13.36
C LYS A 458 27.57 7.83 12.16
N THR A 459 26.63 8.76 12.30
CA THR A 459 25.89 9.31 11.17
C THR A 459 26.85 9.99 10.19
N GLY A 460 27.83 10.74 10.70
CA GLY A 460 28.86 11.37 9.88
C GLY A 460 29.77 10.37 9.15
N GLU A 461 30.11 9.24 9.77
CA GLU A 461 30.88 8.16 9.15
C GLU A 461 30.08 7.46 8.03
N LEU A 462 28.82 7.08 8.29
CA LEU A 462 27.99 6.39 7.30
C LEU A 462 27.69 7.27 6.08
N LEU A 463 27.42 8.55 6.30
CA LEU A 463 27.24 9.52 5.20
C LEU A 463 28.51 9.72 4.37
N LYS A 464 29.70 9.51 4.93
CA LYS A 464 30.96 9.53 4.17
C LYS A 464 31.11 8.27 3.32
N LEU A 465 30.77 7.10 3.89
CA LEU A 465 30.81 5.83 3.17
C LEU A 465 29.85 5.83 1.98
N THR A 466 28.60 6.25 2.15
CA THR A 466 27.64 6.28 1.03
C THR A 466 28.01 7.30 -0.04
N LYS A 467 28.61 8.44 0.33
CA LYS A 467 29.19 9.37 -0.65
C LYS A 467 30.39 8.78 -1.39
N GLN A 468 31.22 7.99 -0.70
CA GLN A 468 32.37 7.32 -1.31
C GLN A 468 31.92 6.22 -2.28
N GLU A 469 30.92 5.42 -1.90
CA GLU A 469 30.30 4.41 -2.76
C GLU A 469 29.63 5.04 -3.99
N ALA A 470 28.87 6.12 -3.80
CA ALA A 470 28.27 6.88 -4.91
C ALA A 470 29.35 7.48 -5.85
N SER A 471 30.51 7.86 -5.33
CA SER A 471 31.64 8.35 -6.14
C SER A 471 32.44 7.23 -6.81
N THR A 472 32.25 5.97 -6.39
CA THR A 472 32.96 4.79 -6.92
C THR A 472 32.08 3.99 -7.89
N GLN A 473 30.86 4.46 -8.20
CA GLN A 473 30.00 3.78 -9.16
C GLN A 473 30.69 3.64 -10.52
N VAL A 474 30.93 2.37 -10.83
CA VAL A 474 31.53 1.81 -12.03
C VAL A 474 30.64 2.12 -13.24
N SER A 475 31.27 2.19 -14.43
CA SER A 475 30.60 2.41 -15.72
C SER A 475 29.29 1.63 -15.85
N PRO A 476 28.20 2.21 -16.41
CA PRO A 476 26.92 1.52 -16.63
C PRO A 476 27.01 0.18 -17.39
N GLU A 477 28.15 -0.11 -18.01
CA GLU A 477 28.41 -1.34 -18.76
C GLU A 477 28.70 -2.56 -17.87
N ASP A 478 29.13 -2.37 -16.61
CA ASP A 478 29.43 -3.46 -15.67
C ASP A 478 28.26 -3.77 -14.69
N VAL A 479 27.15 -3.04 -14.79
CA VAL A 479 25.99 -3.14 -13.86
C VAL A 479 25.15 -4.40 -14.10
N TYR A 480 25.22 -5.00 -15.28
CA TYR A 480 24.41 -6.17 -15.64
C TYR A 480 24.73 -7.44 -14.83
N GLU A 481 25.93 -7.58 -14.27
CA GLU A 481 26.27 -8.73 -13.42
C GLU A 481 25.82 -8.53 -11.96
N SER A 482 25.51 -7.29 -11.55
CA SER A 482 25.12 -6.98 -10.17
C SER A 482 23.61 -7.12 -9.92
N GLU A 483 22.77 -6.88 -10.93
CA GLU A 483 21.32 -7.10 -10.82
C GLU A 483 21.01 -8.60 -10.62
N GLU A 484 21.74 -9.52 -11.27
CA GLU A 484 21.52 -10.97 -11.14
C GLU A 484 21.72 -11.51 -9.71
N LEU A 485 22.50 -10.81 -8.87
CA LEU A 485 22.65 -11.13 -7.44
C LEU A 485 21.44 -10.65 -6.61
N LEU A 486 20.85 -9.51 -6.95
CA LEU A 486 19.64 -9.01 -6.25
C LEU A 486 18.42 -9.89 -6.52
N TRP A 487 18.26 -10.41 -7.74
CA TRP A 487 17.17 -11.34 -8.08
C TRP A 487 17.29 -12.70 -7.33
N LYS A 488 18.51 -13.11 -6.97
CA LYS A 488 18.74 -14.36 -6.21
C LYS A 488 18.33 -14.23 -4.74
N ASP A 489 18.52 -13.06 -4.14
CA ASP A 489 18.09 -12.80 -2.75
C ASP A 489 16.56 -12.66 -2.63
N ASP A 490 15.91 -12.07 -3.63
CA ASP A 490 14.43 -11.98 -3.69
C ASP A 490 13.77 -13.35 -3.90
N TYR A 491 14.39 -14.22 -4.71
CA TYR A 491 13.93 -15.59 -4.91
C TYR A 491 14.04 -16.42 -3.63
N TYR A 492 15.18 -16.33 -2.93
CA TYR A 492 15.39 -17.02 -1.66
C TYR A 492 14.41 -16.56 -0.57
N THR A 493 14.12 -15.26 -0.51
CA THR A 493 13.17 -14.70 0.45
C THR A 493 11.75 -15.19 0.19
N ARG A 494 11.31 -15.25 -1.09
CA ARG A 494 10.02 -15.85 -1.46
C ARG A 494 9.95 -17.33 -1.17
N GLU A 495 11.01 -18.10 -1.41
CA GLU A 495 11.04 -19.53 -1.13
C GLU A 495 10.92 -19.80 0.38
N ILE A 496 11.58 -19.00 1.22
CA ILE A 496 11.48 -19.09 2.69
C ILE A 496 10.06 -18.77 3.16
N MET A 497 9.47 -17.66 2.70
CA MET A 497 8.10 -17.30 3.06
C MET A 497 7.08 -18.36 2.62
N THR A 498 7.27 -18.95 1.44
CA THR A 498 6.38 -19.99 0.93
C THR A 498 6.44 -21.25 1.80
N LYS A 499 7.64 -21.71 2.15
CA LYS A 499 7.82 -22.86 3.07
C LYS A 499 7.27 -22.59 4.47
N GLU A 500 7.37 -21.36 4.96
CA GLU A 500 6.81 -20.96 6.26
C GLU A 500 5.27 -20.94 6.23
N MET A 501 4.66 -20.47 5.14
CA MET A 501 3.21 -20.53 4.93
C MET A 501 2.71 -21.97 4.82
N GLU A 502 3.41 -22.84 4.10
CA GLU A 502 3.09 -24.28 3.99
C GLU A 502 3.20 -24.98 5.35
N ALA A 503 4.24 -24.69 6.14
CA ALA A 503 4.39 -25.23 7.49
C ALA A 503 3.26 -24.78 8.44
N ASN A 504 2.85 -23.51 8.35
CA ASN A 504 1.74 -22.97 9.14
C ASN A 504 0.39 -23.58 8.72
N ALA A 505 0.17 -23.79 7.43
CA ALA A 505 -1.02 -24.48 6.93
C ALA A 505 -1.08 -25.94 7.44
N ALA A 506 0.04 -26.67 7.37
CA ALA A 506 0.12 -28.04 7.88
C ALA A 506 -0.11 -28.14 9.40
N MET A 507 0.40 -27.17 10.18
CA MET A 507 0.11 -27.08 11.62
C MET A 507 -1.37 -26.80 11.91
N PHE A 508 -2.02 -25.99 11.07
CA PHE A 508 -3.43 -25.69 11.22
C PHE A 508 -4.32 -26.90 10.90
N GLU A 509 -4.01 -27.64 9.82
CA GLU A 509 -4.68 -28.89 9.47
C GLU A 509 -4.55 -29.94 10.59
N THR A 510 -3.35 -30.12 11.13
CA THR A 510 -3.14 -31.05 12.27
C THR A 510 -3.87 -30.61 13.53
N SER A 511 -3.99 -29.31 13.81
CA SER A 511 -4.80 -28.80 14.92
C SER A 511 -6.29 -29.08 14.73
N ILE A 512 -6.81 -28.94 13.50
CA ILE A 512 -8.21 -29.27 13.18
C ILE A 512 -8.46 -30.77 13.33
N GLU A 513 -7.57 -31.61 12.81
CA GLU A 513 -7.70 -33.07 12.94
C GLU A 513 -7.65 -33.53 14.40
N GLN A 514 -6.81 -32.92 15.23
CA GLN A 514 -6.78 -33.20 16.68
C GLN A 514 -8.08 -32.80 17.37
N GLN A 515 -8.64 -31.65 16.99
CA GLN A 515 -9.89 -31.15 17.58
C GLN A 515 -11.10 -31.99 17.17
N VAL A 516 -11.17 -32.38 15.89
CA VAL A 516 -12.19 -33.30 15.38
C VAL A 516 -12.05 -34.70 16.02
N ASN A 517 -10.83 -35.21 16.20
CA ASN A 517 -10.62 -36.50 16.89
C ASN A 517 -10.96 -36.46 18.38
N MET A 518 -10.85 -35.29 19.03
CA MET A 518 -11.29 -35.12 20.41
C MET A 518 -12.81 -35.18 20.54
N ASP A 519 -13.54 -34.59 19.60
CA ASP A 519 -15.02 -34.59 19.63
C ASP A 519 -15.64 -35.98 19.33
N TYR A 520 -14.91 -36.88 18.67
CA TYR A 520 -15.39 -38.23 18.35
C TYR A 520 -15.06 -39.31 19.39
N ARG A 521 -14.27 -39.02 20.43
CA ARG A 521 -13.90 -40.00 21.49
C ARG A 521 -14.61 -39.77 22.83
N SER A 522 -15.95 -39.82 22.86
CA SER A 522 -16.75 -40.48 23.90
C SER A 522 -18.23 -40.08 23.85
N PRO A 523 -19.17 -40.99 23.55
CA PRO A 523 -20.51 -40.87 24.08
C PRO A 523 -20.50 -41.42 25.51
N LYS A 524 -20.49 -40.54 26.52
CA LYS A 524 -20.90 -40.97 27.87
C LYS A 524 -22.42 -41.21 27.84
N PRO A 525 -22.92 -42.33 28.40
CA PRO A 525 -24.35 -42.58 28.48
C PRO A 525 -24.98 -41.53 29.41
N ILE A 526 -26.05 -40.88 28.93
CA ILE A 526 -26.87 -39.96 29.71
C ILE A 526 -27.66 -40.80 30.72
N GLU A 527 -27.21 -40.82 31.96
CA GLU A 527 -28.03 -41.25 33.10
C GLU A 527 -29.06 -40.16 33.40
N ILE A 528 -30.33 -40.50 33.16
CA ILE A 528 -31.50 -39.72 33.56
C ILE A 528 -31.61 -39.83 35.08
N LEU A 529 -31.10 -38.84 35.80
CA LEU A 529 -31.41 -38.64 37.21
C LEU A 529 -32.49 -37.57 37.35
N ASN A 530 -33.70 -38.06 37.61
CA ASN A 530 -34.77 -37.31 38.25
C ASN A 530 -34.23 -36.66 39.53
N ASN A 531 -34.22 -35.33 39.59
CA ASN A 531 -34.45 -34.63 40.84
C ASN A 531 -35.14 -33.30 40.55
N MET A 532 -36.36 -33.23 41.07
CA MET A 532 -37.15 -32.03 41.24
C MET A 532 -36.35 -31.00 42.03
N ASP A 533 -36.33 -29.75 41.56
CA ASP A 533 -36.56 -28.62 42.45
C ASP A 533 -37.19 -27.44 41.73
N MET A 534 -38.17 -26.86 42.43
CA MET A 534 -39.12 -25.86 41.96
C MET A 534 -38.45 -24.49 41.74
N VAL A 535 -38.60 -23.93 40.54
CA VAL A 535 -38.62 -22.47 40.36
C VAL A 535 -39.90 -22.07 39.65
N ARG A 536 -40.79 -21.46 40.43
CA ARG A 536 -42.12 -20.99 40.03
C ARG A 536 -41.96 -19.63 39.34
N VAL A 537 -41.91 -19.60 38.01
CA VAL A 537 -42.00 -18.34 37.26
C VAL A 537 -43.48 -17.96 37.12
N ARG A 538 -43.90 -16.92 37.85
CA ARG A 538 -45.20 -16.26 37.67
C ARG A 538 -45.19 -15.50 36.35
N TYR A 539 -45.98 -15.95 35.39
CA TYR A 539 -46.48 -15.07 34.33
C TYR A 539 -47.56 -14.17 34.91
N THR A 540 -47.30 -12.86 34.99
CA THR A 540 -48.35 -11.86 35.12
C THR A 540 -48.85 -11.50 33.73
N ALA A 541 -49.91 -12.17 33.29
CA ALA A 541 -50.81 -11.66 32.27
C ALA A 541 -51.86 -10.76 32.96
N ARG A 542 -51.83 -9.46 32.67
CA ARG A 542 -52.98 -8.54 32.67
C ARG A 542 -52.93 -7.94 31.27
N GLY A 543 -53.87 -8.23 30.37
CA GLY A 543 -55.30 -7.95 30.49
C GLY A 543 -55.53 -6.67 29.69
N THR A 544 -56.09 -6.77 28.47
CA THR A 544 -57.48 -6.34 28.14
C THR A 544 -57.68 -4.83 28.33
N GLU A 545 -58.25 -4.01 27.45
CA GLU A 545 -58.84 -4.05 26.10
C GLU A 545 -59.46 -2.64 25.94
N LEU A 546 -59.93 -2.27 24.73
CA LEU A 546 -60.81 -1.13 24.37
C LEU A 546 -60.11 0.24 24.19
N GLU A 547 -60.25 0.96 23.07
CA GLU A 547 -61.12 0.87 21.88
C GLU A 547 -60.32 0.79 20.57
#